data_AF-Q1RP94-F1
#
_entry.id   AF-Q1RP94-F1
#
_cell.length_a   1.000
_cell.length_b   1.000
_cell.length_c   1.000
_cell.angle_alpha   90.00
_cell.angle_beta   90.00
_cell.angle_gamma   90.00
#
_symmetry.space_group_name_H-M   'P 1'
#
loop_
_entity.id
_entity.type
_entity.pdbx_description
1 polymer ?
#
loop_
_entity_poly.entity_id
_entity_poly.type
_entity_poly.pdbx_seq_one_letter_code
_entity_poly.pdbx_strand_id
1 'polypeptide(L)' 'VDIFQEYPDEIEFIFKPSCVPLMRCGGCCNDESLECVPTEEFNITMQIMRIKPHQSQHIGEMSFLQHNKCECRPKK' A
#
# COMPACT_ATOMS: atom_id res chain seq x y z
N VAL A 1 4.23 3.36 2.37
CA VAL A 1 4.18 1.91 2.05
C VAL A 1 5.13 1.66 0.89
N ASP A 2 5.99 0.65 1.02
CA ASP A 2 6.95 0.29 -0.04
C ASP A 2 6.22 -0.39 -1.21
N ILE A 3 6.53 0.00 -2.45
CA ILE A 3 5.83 -0.51 -3.63
C ILE A 3 6.18 -1.98 -3.88
N PHE A 4 7.42 -2.40 -3.62
CA PHE A 4 7.86 -3.77 -3.83
C PHE A 4 7.19 -4.75 -2.84
N GLN A 5 6.91 -4.29 -1.62
CA GLN A 5 6.13 -5.08 -0.66
C GLN A 5 4.67 -5.30 -1.10
N GLU A 6 4.06 -4.34 -1.79
CA GLU A 6 2.68 -4.45 -2.29
C GLU A 6 2.61 -5.24 -3.62
N TYR A 7 3.68 -5.18 -4.43
CA TYR A 7 3.80 -5.84 -5.73
C TYR A 7 5.09 -6.68 -5.84
N PRO A 8 5.22 -7.77 -5.08
CA PRO A 8 6.46 -8.55 -5.01
C PRO A 8 6.82 -9.24 -6.33
N ASP A 9 5.83 -9.48 -7.19
CA ASP A 9 6.02 -10.13 -8.50
C ASP A 9 6.63 -9.19 -9.55
N GLU A 10 6.63 -7.88 -9.32
CA GLU A 10 7.14 -6.85 -10.25
C GLU A 10 8.66 -6.67 -10.13
N ILE A 11 9.40 -7.77 -10.21
CA ILE A 11 10.86 -7.82 -9.99
C ILE A 11 11.70 -7.16 -11.09
N GLU A 12 11.12 -6.96 -12.28
CA GLU A 12 11.83 -6.41 -13.44
C GLU A 12 12.01 -4.88 -13.37
N PHE A 13 11.27 -4.21 -12.49
CA PHE A 13 11.21 -2.76 -12.41
C PHE A 13 11.79 -2.21 -11.11
N ILE A 14 12.51 -1.11 -11.23
CA ILE A 14 12.78 -0.18 -10.13
C ILE A 14 11.71 0.92 -10.19
N PHE A 15 11.07 1.19 -9.05
CA PHE A 15 10.02 2.20 -8.97
C PHE A 15 10.55 3.54 -8.46
N LYS A 16 10.08 4.63 -9.08
CA LYS A 16 10.31 6.00 -8.59
C LYS A 16 8.98 6.76 -8.47
N PRO A 17 8.56 7.17 -7.26
CA PRO A 17 9.20 6.87 -5.97
C PRO A 17 9.17 5.36 -5.66
N SER A 18 10.04 4.89 -4.76
CA SER A 18 10.06 3.48 -4.33
C SER A 18 8.96 3.16 -3.32
N CYS A 19 8.41 4.18 -2.66
CA CYS A 19 7.32 4.08 -1.71
C CYS A 19 6.26 5.17 -1.97
N VAL A 20 5.02 4.88 -1.58
CA VAL A 20 3.88 5.80 -1.70
C VAL A 20 3.24 6.06 -0.34
N PRO A 21 2.71 7.28 -0.11
CA PRO A 21 1.90 7.56 1.06
C PRO A 21 0.51 6.93 0.87
N LEU A 22 0.09 6.09 1.81
CA LEU A 22 -1.24 5.48 1.82
C LEU A 22 -1.86 5.64 3.20
N MET A 23 -3.17 5.89 3.23
CA MET A 23 -3.90 5.81 4.50
C MET A 23 -4.08 4.34 4.88
N ARG A 24 -3.48 3.94 5.99
CA ARG A 24 -3.60 2.61 6.58
C ARG A 24 -4.05 2.77 8.02
N CYS A 25 -4.86 1.84 8.48
CA CYS A 25 -5.26 1.76 9.88
C CYS A 25 -4.01 1.56 10.75
N GLY A 26 -3.95 2.24 11.88
CA GLY A 26 -2.83 2.16 12.82
C GLY A 26 -3.17 2.89 14.11
N GLY A 27 -2.52 2.50 15.19
CA GLY A 27 -2.81 3.01 16.54
C GLY A 27 -3.12 1.88 17.52
N CYS A 28 -3.26 2.24 18.80
CA CYS A 28 -3.68 1.33 19.85
C CYS A 28 -5.22 1.26 19.95
N CYS A 29 -5.70 0.14 20.49
CA CYS A 29 -7.06 -0.01 20.96
C CYS A 29 -7.10 0.08 22.49
N ASN A 30 -8.29 0.23 23.07
CA ASN A 30 -8.48 0.34 24.52
C ASN A 30 -8.18 -0.95 25.30
N ASP A 31 -8.01 -2.08 24.61
CA ASP A 31 -7.75 -3.39 25.21
C ASP A 31 -6.82 -4.21 24.31
N GLU A 32 -5.91 -4.97 24.90
CA GLU A 32 -4.90 -5.77 24.17
C GLU A 32 -5.48 -6.99 23.44
N SER A 33 -6.68 -7.43 23.79
CA SER A 33 -7.43 -8.47 23.07
C SER A 33 -8.05 -7.96 21.76
N LEU A 34 -8.04 -6.65 21.53
CA LEU A 34 -8.54 -6.01 20.31
C LEU A 34 -7.41 -5.69 19.33
N GLU A 35 -7.75 -5.66 18.05
CA GLU A 35 -6.88 -5.18 16.96
C GLU A 35 -7.60 -4.10 16.13
N CYS A 36 -6.82 -3.11 15.67
CA CYS A 36 -7.31 -2.05 14.79
C CYS A 36 -7.31 -2.56 13.34
N VAL A 37 -8.50 -2.80 12.80
CA VAL A 37 -8.69 -3.40 11.46
C VAL A 37 -9.50 -2.47 10.56
N PRO A 38 -9.26 -2.48 9.23
CA PRO A 38 -10.09 -1.74 8.30
C PRO A 38 -11.51 -2.33 8.23
N THR A 39 -12.50 -1.44 8.15
CA THR A 39 -13.92 -1.79 7.92
C THR A 39 -14.45 -1.30 6.58
N GLU A 40 -13.73 -0.36 5.95
CA GLU A 40 -14.02 0.14 4.61
C GLU A 40 -12.71 0.42 3.89
N GLU A 41 -12.58 -0.10 2.67
CA GLU A 41 -11.37 -0.01 1.85
C GLU A 41 -11.72 0.42 0.43
N PHE A 42 -10.77 1.08 -0.24
CA PHE A 42 -10.86 1.40 -1.65
C PHE A 42 -9.47 1.45 -2.27
N ASN A 43 -9.41 1.25 -3.59
CA ASN A 43 -8.16 1.42 -4.32
C ASN A 43 -7.99 2.87 -4.77
N ILE A 44 -6.78 3.39 -4.62
CA ILE A 44 -6.36 4.64 -5.25
C ILE A 44 -5.35 4.36 -6.35
N THR A 45 -5.42 5.13 -7.43
CA THR A 45 -4.50 5.00 -8.55
C THR A 45 -3.49 6.14 -8.52
N MET A 46 -2.21 5.81 -8.61
CA MET A 46 -1.12 6.77 -8.67
C MET A 46 -0.29 6.56 -9.94
N GLN A 47 0.29 7.65 -10.44
CA GLN A 47 1.27 7.61 -11.51
C GLN A 47 2.66 7.34 -10.93
N ILE A 48 3.25 6.21 -11.29
CA ILE A 48 4.54 5.74 -10.79
C ILE A 48 5.50 5.60 -11.98
N MET A 49 6.74 6.09 -11.82
CA MET A 49 7.79 5.81 -12.80
C MET A 49 8.25 4.37 -12.64
N ARG A 50 8.16 3.60 -13.73
CA ARG A 50 8.68 2.23 -13.83
C ARG A 50 9.96 2.27 -14.66
N ILE A 51 11.05 1.84 -14.06
CA ILE A 51 12.39 1.87 -14.67
C ILE A 51 12.86 0.43 -14.86
N LYS A 52 13.02 0.01 -16.12
CA LYS A 52 13.66 -1.25 -16.46
C LYS A 52 15.14 -0.99 -16.74
N PRO A 53 16.06 -1.44 -15.87
CA PRO A 53 17.48 -1.08 -15.97
C PRO A 53 18.06 -1.40 -17.35
N HIS A 54 18.82 -0.46 -17.91
CA HIS A 54 19.45 -0.56 -19.23
C HIS A 54 18.50 -0.74 -20.44
N GLN A 55 17.18 -0.61 -20.26
CA GLN A 55 16.20 -0.80 -21.33
C GLN A 55 15.32 0.43 -21.55
N SER A 56 14.44 0.75 -20.60
CA SER A 56 13.46 1.83 -20.77
C SER A 56 12.92 2.34 -19.43
N GLN A 57 12.29 3.52 -19.47
CA GLN A 57 11.54 4.07 -18.35
C GLN A 57 10.24 4.70 -18.85
N HIS A 58 9.15 4.52 -18.11
CA HIS A 58 7.86 5.12 -18.45
C HIS A 58 7.03 5.39 -17.19
N ILE A 59 6.07 6.31 -17.28
CA ILE A 59 5.05 6.49 -16.25
C ILE A 59 3.96 5.47 -16.49
N GLY A 60 3.66 4.65 -15.49
CA GLY A 60 2.54 3.73 -15.48
C GLY A 60 1.60 4.04 -14.32
N GLU A 61 0.32 3.73 -14.51
CA GLU A 61 -0.65 3.76 -13.41
C GLU A 61 -0.51 2.48 -12.57
N MET A 62 -0.53 2.65 -11.26
CA MET A 62 -0.57 1.55 -10.29
C MET A 62 -1.65 1.84 -9.27
N SER A 63 -2.43 0.82 -8.91
CA SER A 63 -3.47 0.92 -7.89
C SER A 63 -2.93 0.45 -6.54
N PHE A 64 -3.40 1.02 -5.44
CA PHE A 64 -2.98 0.64 -4.10
C PHE A 64 -4.19 0.61 -3.17
N LEU A 65 -4.26 -0.40 -2.31
CA LEU A 65 -5.32 -0.52 -1.31
C LEU A 65 -5.15 0.56 -0.23
N GLN A 66 -6.22 1.29 0.04
CA GLN A 66 -6.30 2.34 1.05
C GLN A 66 -7.45 2.08 2.01
N HIS A 67 -7.25 2.37 3.29
CA HIS A 67 -8.27 2.20 4.31
C HIS A 67 -9.01 3.54 4.50
N ASN A 68 -10.35 3.51 4.43
CA ASN A 68 -11.21 4.67 4.67
C ASN A 68 -11.70 4.75 6.12
N LYS A 69 -12.05 3.59 6.70
CA LYS A 69 -12.56 3.47 8.08
C LYS A 69 -11.88 2.33 8.81
N CYS A 70 -11.67 2.51 10.10
CA CYS A 70 -10.99 1.57 10.98
C CYS A 70 -11.79 1.40 12.26
N GLU A 71 -11.80 0.18 12.82
CA GLU A 71 -12.43 -0.11 14.10
C GLU A 71 -11.59 -1.10 14.91
N CYS A 72 -11.73 -1.04 16.24
CA CYS A 72 -11.18 -2.04 17.13
C CYS A 72 -12.11 -3.26 17.19
N ARG A 73 -11.62 -4.42 16.75
CA ARG A 73 -12.37 -5.69 16.75
C ARG A 73 -11.61 -6.75 17.56
N PRO A 74 -12.29 -7.74 18.16
CA PRO A 74 -11.61 -8.84 18.84
C PRO A 74 -10.67 -9.57 17.89
N LYS A 75 -9.44 -9.85 18.36
CA LYS A 75 -8.47 -10.67 17.63
C LYS A 75 -9.06 -12.06 17.34
N LYS A 76 -8.82 -12.57 16.14
CA LYS A 76 -9.20 -13.94 15.75
C LYS A 76 -8.28 -15.00 16.35
#